data_AF-A0A316S8E6-F1
#
_entry.id   AF-A0A316S8E6-F1
#
_cell.length_a   1.000
_cell.length_b   1.000
_cell.length_c   1.000
_cell.angle_alpha   90.00
_cell.angle_beta   90.00
_cell.angle_gamma   90.00
#
_symmetry.space_group_name_H-M   'P 1'
#
loop_
_entity.id
_entity.type
_entity.pdbx_description
1 polymer ?
#
loop_
_entity_poly.entity_id
_entity_poly.type
_entity_poly.pdbx_seq_one_letter_code
_entity_poly.pdbx_strand_id
1 'polypeptide(L)'
;MDSSKLPFAKKFIAKALGDAEIEFCNFCPRGKQGSQAWEIKAMNSEGARKIIVLRDNGCNVTAEEVKLNPFKDKESRNAEIKRLYNDEGLSQKFLANLFGITQPSVSVILKAK
;
A
#
# COMPACT_ATOMS: atom_id res chain seq x y z
N MET A 1 -8.03 11.86 2.51
CA MET A 1 -9.21 11.06 2.07
C MET A 1 -9.96 10.59 3.30
N ASP A 2 -11.30 10.59 3.31
CA ASP A 2 -12.06 10.18 4.51
C ASP A 2 -12.09 8.65 4.67
N SER A 3 -11.70 8.18 5.87
CA SER A 3 -11.78 6.78 6.31
C SER A 3 -13.19 6.17 6.20
N SER A 4 -14.24 6.99 6.20
CA SER A 4 -15.64 6.57 6.04
C SER A 4 -15.94 5.89 4.70
N LYS A 5 -15.06 6.04 3.71
CA LYS A 5 -15.21 5.46 2.37
C LYS A 5 -14.72 4.01 2.27
N LEU A 6 -14.08 3.47 3.31
CA LEU A 6 -13.67 2.07 3.36
C LEU A 6 -14.84 1.21 3.86
N PRO A 7 -15.06 0.00 3.30
CA PRO A 7 -16.22 -0.82 3.60
C PRO A 7 -16.12 -1.58 4.94
N PHE A 8 -15.26 -1.13 5.86
CA PHE A 8 -15.00 -1.81 7.13
C PHE A 8 -15.47 -0.98 8.31
N ALA A 9 -15.59 -1.64 9.48
CA ALA A 9 -15.95 -0.95 10.70
C ALA A 9 -14.97 0.19 11.02
N LYS A 10 -15.50 1.39 11.30
CA LYS A 10 -14.69 2.58 11.61
C LYS A 10 -13.67 2.34 12.73
N LYS A 11 -14.05 1.61 13.77
CA LYS A 11 -13.16 1.26 14.89
C LYS A 11 -11.98 0.39 14.44
N PHE A 12 -12.20 -0.53 13.51
CA PHE A 12 -11.14 -1.39 12.96
C PHE A 12 -10.16 -0.57 12.12
N ILE A 13 -10.68 0.29 11.23
CA ILE A 13 -9.87 1.19 10.41
C ILE A 13 -9.05 2.15 11.29
N ALA A 14 -9.68 2.77 12.29
CA ALA A 14 -9.00 3.66 13.23
C ALA A 14 -7.88 2.95 13.99
N LYS A 15 -8.12 1.71 14.44
CA LYS A 15 -7.09 0.89 15.10
C LYS A 15 -5.91 0.58 14.16
N ALA A 16 -6.18 0.29 12.89
CA ALA A 16 -5.14 0.01 11.90
C ALA A 16 -4.32 1.25 11.53
N LEU A 17 -4.96 2.42 11.45
CA LEU A 17 -4.29 3.68 11.08
C LEU A 17 -3.55 4.31 12.26
N GLY A 18 -4.02 4.14 13.49
CA GLY A 18 -3.48 4.85 14.65
C GLY A 18 -3.68 6.36 14.49
N ASP A 19 -2.59 7.13 14.58
CA ASP A 19 -2.55 8.58 14.41
C ASP A 19 -2.44 9.03 12.93
N ALA A 20 -2.35 8.10 11.99
CA ALA A 20 -2.06 8.42 10.60
C ALA A 20 -3.30 8.77 9.78
N GLU A 21 -3.12 9.74 8.88
CA GLU A 21 -4.14 10.20 7.95
C GLU A 21 -3.99 9.57 6.57
N ILE A 22 -5.10 9.22 5.94
CA ILE A 22 -5.11 8.60 4.61
C ILE A 22 -4.83 9.65 3.52
N GLU A 23 -3.71 9.50 2.83
CA GLU A 23 -3.38 10.27 1.62
C GLU A 23 -4.03 9.65 0.38
N PHE A 24 -3.97 8.31 0.25
CA PHE A 24 -4.47 7.60 -0.91
C PHE A 24 -4.92 6.18 -0.56
N CYS A 25 -5.94 5.68 -1.25
CA CYS A 25 -6.39 4.31 -1.14
C CYS A 25 -6.64 3.70 -2.52
N ASN A 26 -6.16 2.48 -2.72
CA ASN A 26 -6.40 1.70 -3.91
C ASN A 26 -7.15 0.41 -3.55
N PHE A 27 -8.27 0.17 -4.22
CA PHE A 27 -9.01 -1.08 -4.11
C PHE A 27 -8.50 -2.09 -5.15
N CYS A 28 -8.12 -3.27 -4.67
CA CYS A 28 -7.68 -4.42 -5.43
C CYS A 28 -8.73 -5.54 -5.32
N PRO A 29 -9.62 -5.71 -6.33
CA PRO A 29 -10.62 -6.77 -6.29
C PRO A 29 -10.02 -8.18 -6.36
N ARG A 30 -8.79 -8.29 -6.86
CA ARG A 30 -7.99 -9.52 -6.89
C ARG A 30 -6.58 -9.19 -6.42
N GLY A 31 -6.36 -9.20 -5.11
CA GLY A 31 -5.03 -9.09 -4.53
C GLY A 31 -4.16 -10.30 -4.88
N LYS A 32 -2.87 -10.26 -4.51
CA LYS A 32 -1.91 -11.35 -4.78
C LYS A 32 -2.39 -12.73 -4.28
N GLN A 33 -3.16 -12.77 -3.19
CA GLN A 33 -3.69 -14.01 -2.60
C GLN A 33 -5.10 -14.38 -3.11
N GLY A 34 -5.62 -13.69 -4.13
CA GLY A 34 -6.97 -13.92 -4.65
C GLY A 34 -8.09 -13.26 -3.82
N SER A 35 -7.80 -12.74 -2.62
CA SER A 35 -8.72 -11.97 -1.79
C SER A 35 -8.80 -10.50 -2.20
N GLN A 36 -9.89 -9.84 -1.80
CA GLN A 36 -10.04 -8.40 -1.97
C GLN A 36 -9.13 -7.67 -0.99
N ALA A 37 -8.43 -6.64 -1.47
CA ALA A 37 -7.51 -5.85 -0.65
C ALA A 37 -7.67 -4.35 -0.87
N TRP A 38 -7.43 -3.58 0.19
CA TRP A 38 -7.32 -2.13 0.17
C TRP A 38 -5.90 -1.76 0.56
N GLU A 39 -5.19 -1.14 -0.37
CA GLU A 39 -3.83 -0.65 -0.18
C GLU A 39 -3.92 0.83 0.16
N ILE A 40 -3.45 1.19 1.35
CA ILE A 40 -3.64 2.51 1.93
C ILE A 40 -2.26 3.14 2.15
N LYS A 41 -2.08 4.32 1.57
CA LYS A 41 -0.95 5.21 1.82
C LYS A 41 -1.40 6.19 2.90
N ALA A 42 -0.76 6.13 4.06
CA ALA A 42 -1.07 7.00 5.18
C ALA A 42 0.19 7.71 5.69
N MET A 43 0.02 8.93 6.20
CA MET A 43 1.08 9.72 6.81
C MET A 43 0.76 9.94 8.28
N ASN A 44 1.72 9.64 9.15
CA ASN A 44 1.58 9.93 10.58
C ASN A 44 1.85 11.41 10.89
N SER A 45 1.61 11.80 12.14
CA SER A 45 1.83 13.17 12.61
C SER A 45 3.29 13.63 12.53
N GLU A 46 4.24 12.70 12.45
CA GLU A 46 5.68 12.95 12.33
C GLU A 46 6.14 13.11 10.86
N GLY A 47 5.23 12.99 9.89
CA GLY A 47 5.53 13.09 8.46
C GLY A 47 6.09 11.81 7.83
N ALA A 48 6.17 10.71 8.57
CA ALA A 48 6.54 9.40 8.06
C ALA A 48 5.35 8.74 7.35
N ARG A 49 5.61 8.16 6.18
CA ARG A 49 4.60 7.39 5.44
C ARG A 49 4.66 5.92 5.83
N LYS A 50 3.49 5.34 6.06
CA LYS A 50 3.29 3.90 6.20
C LYS A 50 2.26 3.38 5.22
N ILE A 51 2.36 2.10 4.93
CA ILE A 51 1.45 1.40 4.04
C ILE A 51 0.62 0.46 4.90
N ILE A 52 -0.70 0.58 4.82
CA ILE A 52 -1.62 -0.35 5.47
C ILE A 52 -2.33 -1.15 4.38
N VAL A 53 -2.32 -2.47 4.50
CA VAL A 53 -3.07 -3.37 3.62
C VAL A 53 -4.19 -3.99 4.43
N LEU A 54 -5.44 -3.67 4.07
CA LEU A 54 -6.61 -4.32 4.62
C LEU A 54 -7.03 -5.44 3.67
N ARG A 55 -7.14 -6.68 4.15
CA ARG A 55 -7.56 -7.83 3.33
C ARG A 55 -8.87 -8.38 3.86
N ASP A 56 -9.83 -8.59 2.96
CA ASP A 56 -11.05 -9.31 3.26
C ASP A 56 -10.93 -10.75 2.75
N ASN A 57 -10.79 -11.69 3.69
CA ASN A 57 -10.66 -13.11 3.40
C ASN A 57 -12.00 -13.86 3.53
N GLY A 58 -13.13 -13.15 3.60
CA GLY A 58 -14.48 -13.70 3.75
C GLY A 58 -14.82 -14.14 5.19
N CYS A 59 -13.90 -14.81 5.88
CA CYS A 59 -14.09 -15.20 7.29
C CYS A 59 -13.60 -14.15 8.28
N ASN A 60 -12.67 -13.29 7.87
CA ASN A 60 -12.12 -12.20 8.66
C ASN A 60 -11.55 -11.08 7.78
N VAL A 61 -11.34 -9.92 8.41
CA VAL A 61 -10.60 -8.81 7.82
C VAL A 61 -9.28 -8.68 8.58
N THR A 62 -8.16 -8.70 7.86
CA THR A 62 -6.83 -8.47 8.43
C THR A 62 -6.33 -7.07 8.08
N ALA A 63 -5.51 -6.50 8.95
CA ALA A 63 -4.81 -5.24 8.72
C ALA A 63 -3.31 -5.49 8.92
N GLU A 64 -2.54 -5.28 7.86
CA GLU A 64 -1.11 -5.50 7.83
C GLU A 64 -0.41 -4.16 7.56
N GLU A 65 0.55 -3.80 8.41
CA GLU A 65 1.44 -2.67 8.14
C GLU A 65 2.65 -3.15 7.35
N VAL A 66 2.83 -2.60 6.15
CA VAL A 66 3.99 -2.85 5.31
C VAL A 66 4.97 -1.70 5.51
N LYS A 67 6.15 -2.02 6.04
CA LYS A 67 7.23 -1.04 6.26
C LYS A 67 7.81 -0.59 4.93
N LEU A 68 8.01 0.71 4.79
CA LEU A 68 8.70 1.32 3.67
C LEU A 68 10.17 1.50 4.03
N ASN A 69 11.08 0.93 3.24
CA ASN A 69 12.51 1.14 3.47
C ASN A 69 12.96 2.48 2.87
N PRO A 70 13.76 3.28 3.60
CA PRO A 70 14.32 4.51 3.05
C PRO A 70 15.30 4.20 1.91
N PHE A 71 15.30 5.05 0.90
CA PHE A 71 16.18 4.96 -0.26
C PHE A 71 16.88 6.29 -0.49
N LYS A 72 18.09 6.27 -1.06
CA LYS A 72 18.91 7.48 -1.30
C LYS A 72 19.09 7.79 -2.79
N ASP A 73 18.84 6.82 -3.64
CA ASP A 73 19.09 6.92 -5.08
C ASP A 73 18.02 6.15 -5.89
N LYS A 74 18.15 6.22 -7.22
CA LYS A 74 17.23 5.57 -8.14
C LYS A 74 17.27 4.04 -8.04
N GLU A 75 18.41 3.45 -7.75
CA GLU A 75 18.62 2.01 -7.71
C GLU A 75 17.96 1.40 -6.46
N SER A 76 18.25 1.97 -5.28
CA SER A 76 17.61 1.61 -4.01
C SER A 76 16.10 1.83 -4.03
N ARG A 77 15.60 2.91 -4.65
CA ARG A 77 14.16 3.08 -4.89
C ARG A 77 13.60 1.94 -5.73
N ASN A 78 14.25 1.60 -6.84
CA ASN A 78 13.77 0.56 -7.75
C ASN A 78 13.79 -0.83 -7.07
N ALA A 79 14.80 -1.11 -6.24
CA ALA A 79 14.86 -2.30 -5.42
C ALA A 79 13.69 -2.36 -4.42
N GLU A 80 13.36 -1.24 -3.76
CA GLU A 80 12.21 -1.18 -2.87
C GLU A 80 10.88 -1.36 -3.61
N ILE A 81 10.72 -0.78 -4.81
CA ILE A 81 9.56 -1.04 -5.68
C ILE A 81 9.44 -2.54 -6.00
N LYS A 82 10.56 -3.20 -6.35
CA LYS A 82 10.59 -4.65 -6.62
C LYS A 82 10.20 -5.45 -5.38
N ARG A 83 10.75 -5.14 -4.21
CA ARG A 83 10.45 -5.80 -2.92
C ARG A 83 8.97 -5.66 -2.56
N LEU A 84 8.45 -4.43 -2.60
CA LEU A 84 7.05 -4.15 -2.28
C LEU A 84 6.07 -4.86 -3.24
N TYR A 85 6.45 -5.04 -4.51
CA TYR A 85 5.64 -5.78 -5.48
C TYR A 85 5.76 -7.30 -5.29
N ASN A 86 6.98 -7.83 -5.28
CA ASN A 86 7.24 -9.27 -5.31
C ASN A 86 7.02 -9.93 -3.96
N ASP A 87 7.42 -9.28 -2.87
CA ASP A 87 7.42 -9.89 -1.55
C ASP A 87 6.12 -9.54 -0.83
N GLU A 88 5.82 -8.23 -0.72
CA GLU A 88 4.63 -7.71 -0.01
C GLU A 88 3.34 -7.79 -0.84
N GLY A 89 3.46 -7.94 -2.16
CA GLY A 89 2.32 -8.15 -3.04
C GLY A 89 1.48 -6.91 -3.32
N LEU A 90 2.06 -5.71 -3.23
CA LEU A 90 1.39 -4.46 -3.57
C LEU A 90 1.18 -4.31 -5.08
N SER A 91 0.08 -3.68 -5.47
CA SER A 91 -0.25 -3.47 -6.88
C SER A 91 0.62 -2.39 -7.52
N GLN A 92 0.87 -2.55 -8.83
CA GLN A 92 1.62 -1.54 -9.59
C GLN A 92 0.96 -0.16 -9.57
N LYS A 93 -0.37 -0.11 -9.51
CA LYS A 93 -1.14 1.14 -9.44
C LYS A 93 -0.91 1.87 -8.12
N PHE A 94 -0.87 1.14 -7.01
CA PHE A 94 -0.55 1.73 -5.72
C PHE A 94 0.91 2.18 -5.66
N LEU A 95 1.84 1.37 -6.15
CA LEU A 95 3.26 1.73 -6.21
C LEU A 95 3.50 2.99 -7.06
N ALA A 96 2.78 3.14 -8.17
CA ALA A 96 2.84 4.36 -8.99
C ALA A 96 2.48 5.61 -8.17
N ASN A 97 1.38 5.56 -7.41
CA ASN A 97 0.98 6.66 -6.53
C ASN A 97 1.94 6.88 -5.35
N LEU A 98 2.45 5.80 -4.76
CA LEU A 98 3.36 5.86 -3.61
C LEU A 98 4.66 6.58 -3.98
N PHE A 99 5.26 6.23 -5.12
CA PHE A 99 6.54 6.75 -5.58
C PHE A 99 6.43 7.97 -6.51
N GLY A 100 5.22 8.44 -6.79
CA GLY A 100 5.00 9.61 -7.66
C GLY A 100 5.46 9.39 -9.11
N ILE A 101 5.31 8.16 -9.61
CA ILE A 101 5.67 7.78 -10.99
C ILE A 101 4.47 7.18 -11.71
N THR A 102 4.58 6.95 -13.01
CA THR A 102 3.49 6.32 -13.77
C THR A 102 3.47 4.80 -13.56
N GLN A 103 2.29 4.19 -13.69
CA GLN A 103 2.18 2.72 -13.66
C GLN A 103 3.03 2.04 -14.75
N PRO A 104 3.12 2.54 -16.01
CA PRO A 104 4.07 2.02 -16.99
C PRO A 104 5.52 2.06 -16.50
N SER A 105 5.94 3.13 -15.81
CA SER A 105 7.29 3.21 -15.22
C SER A 105 7.52 2.10 -14.19
N VAL A 106 6.52 1.81 -13.34
CA VAL A 106 6.57 0.67 -12.40
C VAL A 106 6.71 -0.64 -13.17
N SER A 107 5.92 -0.86 -14.21
CA SER A 107 6.02 -2.09 -15.02
C SER A 107 7.39 -2.26 -15.67
N VAL A 108 8.04 -1.18 -16.11
CA VAL A 108 9.40 -1.23 -16.68
C VAL A 108 10.41 -1.59 -15.60
N ILE A 109 10.31 -1.00 -14.41
CA ILE A 109 11.19 -1.30 -13.27
C ILE A 109 11.09 -2.78 -12.87
N LEU A 110 9.87 -3.35 -12.85
CA LEU A 110 9.66 -4.75 -12.51
C LEU A 110 10.18 -5.73 -13.56
N LYS A 111 10.23 -5.33 -14.84
CA LYS A 111 10.75 -6.14 -15.94
C LYS A 111 12.27 -6.01 -16.13
N ALA A 112 12.86 -4.93 -15.64
CA ALA A 112 14.30 -4.73 -15.69
C ALA A 112 14.99 -5.82 -14.86
N LYS A 113 15.89 -6.58 -15.48
CA LYS A 113 16.71 -7.59 -14.80
C LYS A 113 17.63 -6.90 -13.81
#